data_AF-A0A6I3AHI6-F1
#
_entry.id   AF-A0A6I3AHI6-F1
#
_cell.length_a   1.000
_cell.length_b   1.000
_cell.length_c   1.000
_cell.angle_alpha   90.00
_cell.angle_beta   90.00
_cell.angle_gamma   90.00
#
_symmetry.space_group_name_H-M   'P 1'
#
loop_
_entity.id
_entity.type
_entity.pdbx_description
1 polymer ?
#
loop_
_entity_poly.entity_id
_entity_poly.type
_entity_poly.pdbx_seq_one_letter_code
_entity_poly.pdbx_strand_id
1 'polypeptide(L)'
;MIDIKFIRDNADVVRASQIGRGEDASVVDQIIAIDEIRREAIEKFEKLRAEQNVLSKSVGAAKGDEKSALLENAKELASKVKEADSKRAEVEDQTKALV
;
A
#
# COMPACT_ATOMS: atom_id res chain seq x y z
N MET A 1 -0.43 -22.08 -4.21
CA MET A 1 -0.53 -20.99 -3.22
C MET A 1 -2.00 -20.85 -2.84
N ILE A 2 -2.33 -20.87 -1.55
CA ILE A 2 -3.70 -20.58 -1.09
C ILE A 2 -3.98 -19.10 -1.37
N ASP A 3 -5.18 -18.77 -1.81
CA ASP A 3 -5.59 -17.38 -2.02
C ASP A 3 -5.50 -16.61 -0.69
N ILE A 4 -4.76 -15.50 -0.65
CA ILE A 4 -4.62 -14.65 0.53
C ILE A 4 -5.99 -14.13 1.01
N LYS A 5 -6.95 -13.96 0.10
CA LYS A 5 -8.32 -13.64 0.45
C LYS A 5 -8.97 -14.76 1.24
N PHE A 6 -8.75 -16.02 0.86
CA PHE A 6 -9.26 -17.17 1.60
C PHE A 6 -8.65 -17.24 3.00
N ILE A 7 -7.36 -16.97 3.14
CA ILE A 7 -6.67 -16.90 4.45
C ILE A 7 -7.29 -15.82 5.33
N ARG A 8 -7.54 -14.64 4.78
CA ARG A 8 -8.18 -13.52 5.49
C ARG A 8 -9.61 -13.86 5.94
N ASP A 9 -10.40 -14.44 5.03
CA ASP A 9 -11.82 -14.74 5.26
C ASP A 9 -12.02 -15.98 6.16
N ASN A 10 -11.02 -16.86 6.27
CA ASN A 10 -11.12 -18.15 6.97
C ASN A 10 -9.90 -18.43 7.87
N ALA A 11 -9.37 -17.40 8.53
CA ALA A 11 -8.13 -17.49 9.31
C ALA A 11 -8.12 -18.65 10.32
N ASP A 12 -9.21 -18.86 11.05
CA ASP A 12 -9.32 -19.93 12.05
C ASP A 12 -9.24 -21.33 11.43
N VAL A 13 -9.85 -21.52 10.25
CA VAL A 13 -9.79 -22.79 9.51
C VAL A 13 -8.37 -23.08 9.06
N VAL A 14 -7.67 -22.06 8.57
CA VAL A 14 -6.28 -22.18 8.13
C VAL A 14 -5.36 -22.45 9.33
N ARG A 15 -5.52 -21.74 10.46
CA ARG A 15 -4.76 -22.00 11.69
C ARG A 15 -4.96 -23.42 12.19
N ALA A 16 -6.21 -23.90 12.26
CA ALA A 16 -6.50 -25.27 12.67
C ALA A 16 -5.86 -26.31 11.75
N SER A 17 -5.84 -26.04 10.43
CA SER A 17 -5.14 -26.89 9.45
C SER A 17 -3.63 -26.90 9.69
N GLN A 18 -3.00 -25.77 9.99
CA GLN A 18 -1.56 -25.71 10.30
C GLN A 18 -1.24 -26.52 11.57
N ILE A 19 -1.99 -26.30 12.66
CA ILE A 19 -1.83 -27.05 13.91
C ILE A 19 -2.00 -28.55 13.69
N GLY A 20 -3.04 -28.96 12.94
CA GLY A 20 -3.30 -30.36 12.62
C GLY A 20 -2.20 -31.04 11.82
N ARG A 21 -1.37 -30.27 11.12
CA ARG A 21 -0.19 -30.75 10.36
C ARG A 21 1.11 -30.69 11.18
N GLY A 22 1.07 -30.14 12.40
CA GLY A 22 2.26 -29.89 13.21
C GLY A 22 3.08 -28.68 12.74
N GLU A 23 2.48 -27.80 11.94
CA GLU A 23 3.08 -26.57 11.43
C GLU A 23 2.86 -25.40 12.37
N ASP A 24 3.64 -24.32 12.20
CA ASP A 24 3.43 -23.09 12.94
C ASP A 24 2.21 -22.31 12.41
N ALA A 25 1.19 -22.14 13.26
CA ALA A 25 0.00 -21.36 12.94
C ALA A 25 0.25 -19.85 12.96
N SER A 26 1.34 -19.37 13.57
CA SER A 26 1.68 -17.94 13.62
C SER A 26 1.91 -17.33 12.23
N VAL A 27 2.28 -18.17 11.25
CA VAL A 27 2.43 -17.78 9.85
C VAL A 27 1.13 -17.22 9.27
N VAL A 28 -0.03 -17.72 9.71
CA VAL A 28 -1.34 -17.18 9.28
C VAL A 28 -1.50 -15.73 9.69
N ASP A 29 -1.12 -15.40 10.93
CA ASP A 29 -1.21 -14.04 11.45
C ASP A 29 -0.21 -13.12 10.76
N GLN A 30 0.99 -13.61 10.45
CA GLN A 30 1.99 -12.85 9.69
C GLN A 30 1.50 -12.53 8.26
N ILE A 31 0.86 -13.49 7.59
CA ILE A 31 0.29 -13.29 6.25
C ILE A 31 -0.84 -12.26 6.28
N ILE A 32 -1.71 -12.31 7.29
CA ILE A 32 -2.82 -11.35 7.43
C ILE A 32 -2.27 -9.94 7.70
N ALA A 33 -1.27 -9.82 8.60
CA ALA A 33 -0.67 -8.53 8.94
C ALA A 33 0.03 -7.89 7.74
N ILE A 34 0.82 -8.65 6.96
CA ILE A 34 1.50 -8.09 5.78
C ILE A 34 0.51 -7.72 4.68
N ASP A 35 -0.58 -8.47 4.52
CA ASP A 35 -1.66 -8.14 3.58
C ASP A 35 -2.37 -6.82 3.95
N GLU A 36 -2.61 -6.58 5.23
CA GLU A 36 -3.16 -5.31 5.72
C GLU A 36 -2.25 -4.14 5.36
N ILE A 37 -0.96 -4.24 5.70
CA ILE A 37 0.06 -3.22 5.37
C ILE A 37 0.14 -3.00 3.86
N ARG A 38 0.06 -4.08 3.07
CA ARG A 38 0.09 -4.01 1.60
C ARG A 38 -1.08 -3.20 1.07
N ARG A 39 -2.29 -3.50 1.56
CA ARG A 39 -3.51 -2.80 1.12
C ARG A 39 -3.47 -1.32 1.50
N GLU A 40 -3.03 -0.99 2.71
CA GLU A 40 -2.85 0.40 3.14
C GLU A 40 -1.81 1.14 2.30
N ALA A 41 -0.68 0.51 1.98
CA ALA A 41 0.36 1.11 1.15
C ALA A 41 -0.14 1.40 -0.27
N ILE A 42 -0.91 0.47 -0.86
CA ILE A 42 -1.56 0.69 -2.17
C ILE A 42 -2.55 1.86 -2.11
N GLU A 43 -3.44 1.87 -1.12
CA GLU A 43 -4.44 2.93 -0.96
C GLU A 43 -3.78 4.31 -0.78
N LYS A 44 -2.76 4.40 0.06
CA LYS A 44 -2.01 5.63 0.29
C LYS A 44 -1.32 6.13 -0.98
N PHE A 45 -0.70 5.24 -1.75
CA PHE A 45 -0.07 5.58 -3.02
C PHE A 45 -1.10 6.12 -4.02
N GLU A 46 -2.22 5.42 -4.21
CA GLU A 46 -3.26 5.85 -5.15
C GLU A 46 -3.90 7.19 -4.74
N LYS A 47 -4.13 7.40 -3.43
CA LYS A 47 -4.62 8.68 -2.92
C LYS A 47 -3.67 9.84 -3.23
N LEU A 48 -2.37 9.68 -2.92
CA LEU A 48 -1.36 10.71 -3.19
C LEU A 48 -1.21 10.98 -4.69
N ARG A 49 -1.30 9.94 -5.52
CA ARG A 49 -1.26 10.05 -6.97
C ARG A 49 -2.48 10.82 -7.51
N ALA A 50 -3.66 10.56 -6.96
CA ALA A 50 -4.87 11.32 -7.30
C ALA A 50 -4.73 12.79 -6.92
N GLU A 51 -4.24 13.10 -5.71
CA GLU A 51 -3.94 14.46 -5.27
C GLU A 51 -2.93 15.14 -6.20
N GLN A 52 -1.87 14.44 -6.62
CA GLN A 52 -0.84 14.97 -7.53
C GLN A 52 -1.42 15.31 -8.91
N ASN A 53 -2.32 14.48 -9.42
CA ASN A 53 -3.00 14.72 -10.69
C ASN A 53 -3.93 15.94 -10.62
N VAL A 54 -4.64 16.12 -9.51
CA VAL A 54 -5.50 17.30 -9.28
C VAL A 54 -4.64 18.55 -9.20
N LEU A 55 -3.58 18.53 -8.39
CA LEU A 55 -2.68 19.68 -8.22
C LEU A 55 -1.98 20.07 -9.53
N SER A 56 -1.57 19.10 -10.34
CA SER A 56 -0.95 19.34 -11.65
C SER A 56 -1.89 20.08 -12.62
N LYS A 57 -3.20 19.80 -12.56
CA LYS A 57 -4.21 20.54 -13.33
C LYS A 57 -4.34 21.98 -12.82
N SER A 58 -4.36 22.18 -11.50
CA SER A 58 -4.41 23.51 -10.88
C SER A 58 -3.19 24.37 -11.24
N VAL A 59 -1.97 23.80 -11.24
CA VAL A 59 -0.74 24.49 -11.66
C VAL A 59 -0.81 24.97 -13.12
N GLY A 60 -1.41 24.17 -14.01
CA GLY A 60 -1.60 24.53 -15.42
C GLY A 60 -2.56 25.71 -15.63
N ALA A 61 -3.53 25.88 -14.74
CA ALA A 61 -4.53 26.95 -14.79
C ALA A 61 -4.08 28.24 -14.07
N ALA A 62 -3.17 28.15 -13.10
CA ALA A 62 -2.74 29.27 -12.27
C ALA A 62 -1.77 30.24 -12.97
N LYS A 63 -1.75 31.49 -12.52
CA LYS A 63 -0.90 32.57 -13.03
C LYS A 63 -0.26 33.37 -11.88
N GLY A 64 0.88 33.99 -12.15
CA GLY A 64 1.56 34.85 -11.18
C GLY A 64 1.96 34.10 -9.90
N ASP A 65 1.79 34.75 -8.75
CA ASP A 65 2.23 34.25 -7.43
C ASP A 65 1.52 32.96 -6.99
N GLU A 66 0.26 32.77 -7.40
CA GLU A 66 -0.50 31.54 -7.13
C GLU A 66 0.18 30.31 -7.75
N LYS A 67 0.79 30.48 -8.94
CA LYS A 67 1.50 29.40 -9.61
C LYS A 67 2.76 28.98 -8.84
N SER A 68 3.46 29.94 -8.23
CA SER A 68 4.67 29.66 -7.44
C SER A 68 4.35 28.82 -6.20
N ALA A 69 3.29 29.16 -5.47
CA ALA A 69 2.83 28.39 -4.31
C ALA A 69 2.37 26.97 -4.70
N LEU A 70 1.64 26.83 -5.81
CA LEU A 70 1.20 25.51 -6.29
C LEU A 70 2.37 24.64 -6.77
N LEU A 71 3.42 25.24 -7.34
CA LEU A 71 4.64 24.52 -7.74
C LEU A 71 5.42 23.97 -6.54
N GLU A 72 5.47 24.70 -5.44
CA GLU A 72 6.09 24.22 -4.19
C GLU A 72 5.31 23.03 -3.62
N ASN A 73 4.00 23.16 -3.48
CA ASN A 73 3.11 22.06 -3.08
C ASN A 73 3.24 20.84 -4.00
N ALA A 74 3.40 21.05 -5.31
CA ALA A 74 3.55 19.98 -6.29
C ALA A 74 4.87 19.22 -6.12
N LYS A 75 5.96 19.90 -5.74
CA LYS A 75 7.24 19.26 -5.44
C LYS A 75 7.16 18.40 -4.19
N GLU A 76 6.58 18.91 -3.11
CA GLU A 76 6.39 18.14 -1.88
C GLU A 76 5.54 16.89 -2.12
N LEU A 77 4.44 17.06 -2.86
CA LEU A 77 3.54 15.96 -3.17
C LEU A 77 4.21 14.93 -4.08
N ALA A 78 5.04 15.35 -5.03
CA ALA A 78 5.84 14.42 -5.85
C ALA A 78 6.80 13.58 -5.01
N SER A 79 7.45 14.18 -4.00
CA SER A 79 8.30 13.44 -3.04
C SER A 79 7.47 12.40 -2.26
N LYS A 80 6.31 12.80 -1.72
CA LYS A 80 5.41 11.90 -0.99
C LYS A 80 4.91 10.74 -1.86
N VAL A 81 4.57 10.99 -3.13
CA VAL A 81 4.18 9.94 -4.09
C VAL A 81 5.32 8.95 -4.30
N LYS A 82 6.55 9.43 -4.47
CA LYS A 82 7.72 8.58 -4.67
C LYS A 82 8.02 7.71 -3.45
N GLU A 83 7.92 8.28 -2.25
CA GLU A 83 8.06 7.54 -0.99
C GLU A 83 6.97 6.47 -0.85
N ALA A 84 5.71 6.82 -1.15
CA ALA A 84 4.60 5.88 -1.08
C ALA A 84 4.73 4.74 -2.11
N ASP A 85 5.21 5.02 -3.33
CA ASP A 85 5.47 3.98 -4.33
C ASP A 85 6.58 3.03 -3.88
N SER A 86 7.67 3.58 -3.34
CA SER A 86 8.77 2.79 -2.78
C SER A 86 8.29 1.89 -1.64
N LYS A 87 7.44 2.43 -0.75
CA LYS A 87 6.88 1.65 0.37
C LYS A 87 5.94 0.54 -0.12
N ARG A 88 5.07 0.85 -1.08
CA ARG A 88 4.17 -0.13 -1.70
C ARG A 88 4.97 -1.26 -2.35
N ALA A 89 6.03 -0.94 -3.09
CA ALA A 89 6.92 -1.94 -3.72
C ALA A 89 7.61 -2.83 -2.68
N GLU A 90 8.19 -2.23 -1.63
CA GLU A 90 8.84 -2.96 -0.53
C GLU A 90 7.87 -3.95 0.14
N VAL A 91 6.66 -3.49 0.45
CA VAL A 91 5.64 -4.34 1.11
C VAL A 91 5.12 -5.42 0.16
N GLU A 92 5.02 -5.13 -1.14
CA GLU A 92 4.66 -6.14 -2.13
C GLU A 92 5.69 -7.26 -2.21
N ASP A 93 6.99 -6.92 -2.17
CA ASP A 93 8.07 -7.90 -2.16
C ASP A 93 8.10 -8.71 -0.85
N GLN A 94 7.87 -8.05 0.30
CA GLN A 94 7.70 -8.74 1.60
C GLN A 94 6.51 -9.71 1.58
N THR A 95 5.39 -9.31 0.98
CA THR A 95 4.21 -10.17 0.83
C THR A 95 4.51 -11.38 -0.04
N LYS A 96 5.22 -11.20 -1.17
CA LYS A 96 5.63 -12.30 -2.06
C LYS A 96 6.61 -13.29 -1.41
N ALA A 97 7.39 -12.84 -0.42
CA ALA A 97 8.31 -13.70 0.31
C ALA A 97 7.62 -14.55 1.39
N LEU A 98 6.44 -14.12 1.86
CA LEU A 98 5.67 -14.77 2.95
C LEU A 98 4.61 -15.76 2.47
N VAL A 99 4.20 -15.67 1.20
CA VAL A 99 3.07 -16.44 0.63
C VAL A 99 3.58 -17.32 -0.50
#